data_AF-A0A1V5FIH8-F1
#
_entry.id   AF-A0A1V5FIH8-F1
#
_cell.length_a   1.000
_cell.length_b   1.000
_cell.length_c   1.000
_cell.angle_alpha   90.00
_cell.angle_beta   90.00
_cell.angle_gamma   90.00
#
_symmetry.space_group_name_H-M   'P 1'
#
loop_
_entity.id
_entity.type
_entity.pdbx_description
1 polymer ?
#
loop_
_entity_poly.entity_id
_entity_poly.type
_entity_poly.pdbx_seq_one_letter_code
_entity_poly.pdbx_strand_id
1 'polypeptide(L)'
;MRALPPDIEIALTHDAARPFPPLAPTLEAIRRAGEMGGAILAIPATDTVKLAGKDLAIERTLDRSALWLAQTPQVFGRAAILEALEAAERSGVELTDEAMAFERLGWPVRLIPSTAANMKATTPEDLPKAERYLAELDRRNAPLRSFLAFDAALDSRREL
;
A
#
# COMPACT_ATOMS: atom_id res chain seq x y z
N MET A 1 5.65 -7.99 -15.18
CA MET A 1 4.55 -7.49 -16.05
C MET A 1 4.46 -8.21 -17.41
N ARG A 2 5.58 -8.49 -18.10
CA ARG A 2 5.56 -9.25 -19.37
C ARG A 2 4.97 -10.68 -19.27
N ALA A 3 5.03 -11.28 -18.07
CA ALA A 3 4.46 -12.60 -17.79
C ALA A 3 2.93 -12.62 -17.56
N LEU A 4 2.26 -11.44 -17.54
CA LEU A 4 0.81 -11.39 -17.43
C LEU A 4 0.15 -11.91 -18.71
N PRO A 5 -0.96 -12.66 -18.62
CA PRO A 5 -1.77 -13.05 -19.76
C PRO A 5 -2.12 -11.86 -20.68
N PRO A 6 -2.28 -12.08 -22.00
CA PRO A 6 -2.45 -11.00 -22.96
C PRO A 6 -3.75 -10.22 -22.80
N ASP A 7 -4.78 -10.82 -22.22
CA ASP A 7 -6.11 -10.25 -21.94
C ASP A 7 -6.17 -9.37 -20.69
N ILE A 8 -5.08 -9.30 -19.91
CA ILE A 8 -5.00 -8.42 -18.75
C ILE A 8 -4.74 -6.98 -19.20
N GLU A 9 -5.65 -6.07 -18.87
CA GLU A 9 -5.50 -4.64 -19.21
C GLU A 9 -4.86 -3.81 -18.10
N ILE A 10 -4.98 -4.24 -16.85
CA ILE A 10 -4.47 -3.55 -15.66
C ILE A 10 -3.37 -4.40 -15.01
N ALA A 11 -2.20 -3.79 -14.80
CA ALA A 11 -1.10 -4.36 -14.06
C ALA A 11 -1.03 -3.75 -12.66
N LEU A 12 -1.01 -4.61 -11.64
CA LEU A 12 -0.81 -4.23 -10.25
C LEU A 12 0.49 -4.85 -9.75
N THR A 13 1.40 -4.03 -9.22
CA THR A 13 2.60 -4.47 -8.51
C THR A 13 2.45 -4.26 -7.03
N HIS A 14 2.90 -5.24 -6.24
CA HIS A 14 2.83 -5.20 -4.79
C HIS A 14 4.09 -5.78 -4.18
N ASP A 15 4.58 -5.13 -3.13
CA ASP A 15 5.72 -5.63 -2.37
C ASP A 15 5.24 -6.79 -1.50
N ALA A 16 5.83 -7.98 -1.66
CA ALA A 16 5.53 -9.11 -0.79
C ALA A 16 5.80 -8.80 0.71
N ALA A 17 6.74 -7.87 0.98
CA ALA A 17 7.05 -7.37 2.32
C ALA A 17 5.97 -6.46 2.93
N ARG A 18 4.88 -6.15 2.20
CA ARG A 18 3.71 -5.42 2.71
C ARG A 18 2.53 -6.38 2.91
N PRO A 19 2.42 -7.05 4.06
CA PRO A 19 1.45 -8.12 4.26
C PRO A 19 -0.01 -7.64 4.36
N PHE A 20 -0.25 -6.34 4.54
CA PHE A 20 -1.58 -5.79 4.83
C PHE A 20 -2.02 -4.69 3.84
N PRO A 21 -2.14 -5.00 2.53
CA PRO A 21 -2.62 -4.02 1.56
C PRO A 21 -4.08 -3.63 1.89
N PRO A 22 -4.40 -2.32 1.95
CA PRO A 22 -5.72 -1.87 2.36
C PRO A 22 -6.69 -1.98 1.18
N LEU A 23 -7.73 -2.81 1.32
CA LEU A 23 -8.65 -3.15 0.24
C LEU A 23 -9.29 -1.93 -0.45
N ALA A 24 -9.90 -1.02 0.30
CA ALA A 24 -10.62 0.11 -0.29
C ALA A 24 -9.68 1.07 -1.07
N PRO A 25 -8.53 1.51 -0.53
CA PRO A 25 -7.53 2.25 -1.32
C PRO A 25 -6.99 1.46 -2.53
N THR A 26 -6.80 0.15 -2.43
CA THR A 26 -6.36 -0.68 -3.56
C THR A 26 -7.40 -0.71 -4.68
N LEU A 27 -8.69 -0.88 -4.36
CA LEU A 27 -9.76 -0.85 -5.35
C LEU A 27 -9.89 0.52 -6.01
N GLU A 28 -9.73 1.61 -5.24
CA GLU A 28 -9.70 2.96 -5.78
C GLU A 28 -8.51 3.16 -6.72
N ALA A 29 -7.31 2.67 -6.38
CA ALA A 29 -6.15 2.72 -7.27
C ALA A 29 -6.41 2.00 -8.59
N ILE A 30 -7.03 0.81 -8.56
CA ILE A 30 -7.42 0.08 -9.78
C ILE A 30 -8.37 0.91 -10.64
N ARG A 31 -9.42 1.48 -10.04
CA ARG A 31 -10.38 2.32 -10.77
C ARG A 31 -9.70 3.53 -11.40
N ARG A 32 -8.84 4.22 -10.65
CA ARG A 32 -8.14 5.43 -11.11
C ARG A 32 -7.10 5.14 -12.20
N ALA A 33 -6.43 4.00 -12.12
CA ALA A 33 -5.51 3.56 -13.17
C ALA A 33 -6.25 3.30 -14.49
N GLY A 34 -7.47 2.72 -14.44
CA GLY A 34 -8.32 2.56 -15.62
C GLY A 34 -8.79 3.87 -16.24
N GLU A 35 -8.96 4.93 -15.44
CA GLU A 35 -9.40 6.25 -15.92
C GLU A 35 -8.28 7.14 -16.46
N MET A 36 -7.10 7.08 -15.83
CA MET A 36 -6.04 8.08 -16.03
C MET A 36 -4.67 7.48 -16.35
N GLY A 37 -4.54 6.16 -16.40
CA GLY A 37 -3.30 5.45 -16.76
C GLY A 37 -2.56 4.89 -15.56
N GLY A 38 -2.37 5.64 -14.46
CA GLY A 38 -1.58 5.21 -13.30
C GLY A 38 -2.06 5.74 -11.95
N ALA A 39 -2.01 4.90 -10.93
CA ALA A 39 -2.30 5.27 -9.55
C ALA A 39 -1.48 4.44 -8.55
N ILE A 40 -0.99 5.08 -7.49
CA ILE A 40 -0.22 4.43 -6.43
C ILE A 40 -0.77 4.74 -5.06
N LEU A 41 -0.61 3.82 -4.12
CA LEU A 41 -0.90 4.10 -2.72
C LEU A 41 0.21 4.98 -2.13
N ALA A 42 -0.15 5.92 -1.28
CA ALA A 42 0.82 6.74 -0.56
C ALA A 42 0.27 7.24 0.78
N ILE A 43 1.16 7.59 1.69
CA ILE A 43 0.83 8.27 2.95
C ILE A 43 1.56 9.62 3.03
N PRO A 44 1.01 10.64 3.70
CA PRO A 44 1.74 11.89 3.90
C PRO A 44 3.01 11.63 4.71
N ALA A 45 4.09 12.36 4.39
CA ALA A 45 5.31 12.31 5.18
C ALA A 45 5.04 12.83 6.60
N THR A 46 5.45 12.07 7.62
CA THR A 46 5.29 12.47 9.03
C THR A 46 6.53 13.16 9.57
N ASP A 47 7.71 12.75 9.11
CA ASP A 47 8.97 13.28 9.61
C ASP A 47 9.42 14.52 8.83
N THR A 48 10.26 15.33 9.45
CA THR A 48 10.89 16.47 8.76
C THR A 48 11.92 15.93 7.77
N VAL A 49 11.73 16.21 6.48
CA VAL A 49 12.65 15.78 5.43
C VAL A 49 13.65 16.89 5.10
N LYS A 50 14.94 16.55 5.08
CA LYS A 50 16.03 17.44 4.68
C LYS A 50 16.54 17.01 3.30
N LEU A 51 16.79 17.97 2.43
CA LEU A 51 17.63 17.77 1.26
C LEU A 51 19.08 18.01 1.70
N ALA A 52 19.93 17.00 1.50
CA ALA A 52 21.35 17.08 1.82
C ALA A 52 22.14 17.50 0.58
N GLY A 53 23.10 18.40 0.77
CA GLY A 53 24.07 18.80 -0.26
C GLY A 53 25.29 17.88 -0.30
N LYS A 54 26.32 18.31 -1.04
CA LYS A 54 27.65 17.69 -1.00
C LYS A 54 28.17 17.79 0.45
N ASP A 55 28.73 16.71 0.98
CA ASP A 55 29.22 16.58 2.37
C ASP A 55 28.16 16.44 3.47
N LEU A 56 26.94 16.00 3.15
CA LEU A 56 25.82 15.81 4.10
C LEU A 56 25.42 17.09 4.87
N ALA A 57 25.86 18.25 4.41
CA ALA A 57 25.35 19.53 4.89
C ALA A 57 23.86 19.67 4.53
N ILE A 58 23.06 20.22 5.43
CA ILE A 58 21.65 20.51 5.16
C ILE A 58 21.59 21.61 4.08
N GLU A 59 21.11 21.26 2.88
CA GLU A 59 20.86 22.24 1.81
C GLU A 59 19.56 22.99 2.08
N ARG A 60 18.48 22.25 2.36
CA ARG A 60 17.19 22.83 2.75
C ARG A 60 16.29 21.84 3.48
N THR A 61 15.29 22.38 4.15
CA THR A 61 14.16 21.61 4.68
C THR A 61 13.05 21.61 3.64
N LEU A 62 12.50 20.45 3.29
CA LEU A 62 11.40 20.35 2.34
C LEU A 62 10.06 20.67 3.02
N ASP A 63 9.12 21.26 2.28
CA ASP A 63 7.75 21.47 2.75
C ASP A 63 7.02 20.13 2.84
N ARG A 64 6.92 19.62 4.05
CA ARG A 64 6.28 18.33 4.37
C ARG A 64 4.81 18.27 3.94
N SER A 65 4.11 19.40 3.82
CA SER A 65 2.69 19.41 3.45
C SER A 65 2.41 18.88 2.04
N ALA A 66 3.41 18.96 1.17
CA ALA A 66 3.37 18.45 -0.20
C ALA A 66 4.07 17.09 -0.38
N LEU A 67 4.67 16.53 0.68
CA LEU A 67 5.45 15.30 0.58
C LEU A 67 4.62 14.06 0.94
N TRP A 68 4.71 13.06 0.07
CA TRP A 68 4.04 11.78 0.23
C TRP A 68 5.07 10.65 0.08
N LEU A 69 4.94 9.64 0.92
CA LEU A 69 5.75 8.44 0.90
C LEU A 69 5.01 7.38 0.09
N ALA A 70 5.58 7.04 -1.06
CA ALA A 70 5.04 6.01 -1.94
C ALA A 70 4.95 4.66 -1.23
N GLN A 71 3.87 3.94 -1.50
CA GLN A 71 3.63 2.57 -1.07
C GLN A 71 3.21 1.73 -2.27
N THR A 72 3.19 0.43 -2.07
CA THR A 72 2.54 -0.50 -3.00
C THR A 72 1.26 -1.02 -2.33
N PRO A 73 0.19 -1.36 -3.09
CA PRO A 73 0.17 -1.54 -4.53
C PRO A 73 0.39 -0.30 -5.39
N GLN A 74 1.05 -0.48 -6.54
CA GLN A 74 1.05 0.47 -7.66
C GLN A 74 0.26 -0.14 -8.81
N VAL A 75 -0.59 0.64 -9.47
CA VAL A 75 -1.53 0.15 -10.47
C VAL A 75 -1.46 0.98 -11.73
N PHE A 76 -1.32 0.32 -12.88
CA PHE A 76 -1.16 0.96 -14.17
C PHE A 76 -1.90 0.21 -15.27
N GLY A 77 -2.24 0.89 -16.36
CA GLY A 77 -2.59 0.23 -17.61
C GLY A 77 -1.41 -0.61 -18.11
N ARG A 78 -1.61 -1.91 -18.35
CA ARG A 78 -0.55 -2.88 -18.69
C ARG A 78 0.24 -2.44 -19.91
N ALA A 79 -0.45 -2.01 -20.98
CA ALA A 79 0.22 -1.55 -22.20
C ALA A 79 1.09 -0.33 -21.93
N ALA A 80 0.55 0.67 -21.23
CA ALA A 80 1.26 1.90 -20.89
C ALA A 80 2.49 1.62 -20.00
N ILE A 81 2.37 0.80 -18.95
CA ILE A 81 3.54 0.53 -18.10
C ILE A 81 4.63 -0.28 -18.81
N LEU A 82 4.26 -1.20 -19.72
CA LEU A 82 5.27 -1.89 -20.54
C LEU A 82 6.00 -0.90 -21.45
N GLU A 83 5.28 0.03 -22.08
CA GLU A 83 5.88 1.08 -22.90
C GLU A 83 6.82 1.99 -22.07
N ALA A 84 6.38 2.40 -20.87
CA ALA A 84 7.17 3.24 -19.98
C ALA A 84 8.46 2.56 -19.50
N LEU A 85 8.37 1.30 -19.11
CA LEU A 85 9.53 0.50 -18.69
C LEU A 85 10.51 0.29 -19.85
N GLU A 86 10.03 0.02 -21.06
CA GLU A 86 10.88 -0.11 -22.25
C GLU A 86 11.56 1.20 -22.64
N ALA A 87 10.86 2.33 -22.51
CA ALA A 87 11.46 3.64 -22.74
C ALA A 87 12.57 3.93 -21.72
N ALA A 88 12.36 3.59 -20.45
CA ALA A 88 13.38 3.74 -19.41
C ALA A 88 14.60 2.86 -19.69
N GLU A 89 14.40 1.59 -20.04
CA GLU A 89 15.44 0.63 -20.41
C GLU A 89 16.29 1.15 -21.59
N ARG A 90 15.65 1.62 -22.67
CA ARG A 90 16.35 2.21 -23.83
C ARG A 90 17.16 3.46 -23.47
N SER A 91 16.71 4.22 -22.47
CA SER A 91 17.39 5.43 -22.01
C SER A 91 18.50 5.19 -20.99
N GLY A 92 18.71 3.93 -20.56
CA GLY A 92 19.72 3.57 -19.57
C GLY A 92 19.48 4.16 -18.19
N VAL A 93 18.23 4.44 -17.82
CA VAL A 93 17.88 5.05 -16.53
C VAL A 93 17.46 3.99 -15.54
N GLU A 94 18.08 4.04 -14.35
CA GLU A 94 17.66 3.27 -13.20
C GLU A 94 16.37 3.86 -12.62
N LEU A 95 15.33 3.03 -12.57
CA LEU A 95 14.04 3.39 -11.97
C LEU A 95 14.00 2.98 -10.52
N THR A 96 13.48 3.85 -9.65
CA THR A 96 13.25 3.50 -8.22
C THR A 96 11.97 2.71 -8.01
N ASP A 97 10.96 2.92 -8.86
CA ASP A 97 9.69 2.22 -8.88
C ASP A 97 9.02 2.33 -10.27
N GLU A 98 7.85 1.70 -10.43
CA GLU A 98 7.11 1.75 -11.69
C GLU A 98 6.49 3.13 -11.97
N ALA A 99 6.11 3.89 -10.94
CA ALA A 99 5.57 5.24 -11.08
C ALA A 99 6.57 6.20 -11.74
N MET A 100 7.86 6.12 -11.37
CA MET A 100 8.92 6.90 -12.00
C MET A 100 8.98 6.70 -13.51
N ALA A 101 8.65 5.50 -14.01
CA ALA A 101 8.62 5.24 -15.45
C ALA A 101 7.55 6.11 -16.16
N PHE A 102 6.35 6.23 -15.57
CA PHE A 102 5.28 7.10 -16.09
C PHE A 102 5.67 8.57 -16.03
N GLU A 103 6.19 9.01 -14.88
CA GLU A 103 6.57 10.40 -14.64
C GLU A 103 7.59 10.91 -15.67
N ARG A 104 8.56 10.06 -16.04
CA ARG A 104 9.57 10.42 -17.06
C ARG A 104 9.02 10.60 -18.46
N LEU A 105 7.88 9.98 -18.78
CA LEU A 105 7.16 10.20 -20.03
C LEU A 105 6.16 11.37 -19.93
N GLY A 106 6.08 12.04 -18.78
CA GLY A 106 5.11 13.11 -18.52
C GLY A 106 3.68 12.59 -18.36
N TRP A 107 3.51 11.28 -18.15
CA TRP A 107 2.19 10.66 -17.97
C TRP A 107 1.72 10.81 -16.52
N PRO A 108 0.42 11.03 -16.31
CA PRO A 108 -0.10 11.27 -14.98
C PRO A 108 -0.10 10.00 -14.14
N VAL A 109 0.36 10.13 -12.89
CA VAL A 109 0.19 9.13 -11.82
C VAL A 109 -0.55 9.79 -10.67
N ARG A 110 -1.56 9.11 -10.12
CA ARG A 110 -2.36 9.62 -9.00
C ARG A 110 -1.96 8.99 -7.68
N LEU A 111 -1.83 9.82 -6.66
CA LEU A 111 -1.68 9.37 -5.27
C LEU A 111 -3.05 9.02 -4.71
N ILE A 112 -3.17 7.80 -4.17
CA ILE A 112 -4.34 7.33 -3.44
C ILE A 112 -3.96 7.27 -1.95
N PRO A 113 -4.65 8.03 -1.08
CA PRO A 113 -4.38 7.99 0.35
C PRO A 113 -4.52 6.58 0.92
N SER A 114 -3.46 6.13 1.58
CA SER A 114 -3.34 4.81 2.19
C SER A 114 -3.27 4.93 3.72
N THR A 115 -2.88 3.86 4.40
CA THR A 115 -2.76 3.80 5.85
C THR A 115 -1.35 3.37 6.27
N ALA A 116 -0.93 3.76 7.47
CA ALA A 116 0.33 3.32 8.06
C ALA A 116 0.37 1.79 8.35
N ALA A 117 -0.79 1.13 8.38
CA ALA A 117 -0.88 -0.33 8.50
C ALA A 117 -0.37 -1.06 7.25
N ASN A 118 -0.38 -0.40 6.09
CA ASN A 118 0.26 -0.89 4.86
C ASN A 118 1.80 -0.72 4.91
N MET A 119 2.40 -1.06 6.05
CA MET A 119 3.82 -0.92 6.27
C MET A 119 4.60 -1.97 5.47
N LYS A 120 5.83 -1.61 5.07
CA LYS A 120 6.80 -2.57 4.53
C LYS A 120 7.60 -3.10 5.71
N ALA A 121 7.59 -4.42 5.92
CA ALA A 121 8.46 -5.06 6.88
C ALA A 121 9.85 -5.22 6.24
N THR A 122 10.77 -4.36 6.64
CA THR A 122 12.11 -4.23 6.06
C THR A 122 13.21 -4.69 7.00
N THR A 123 13.00 -4.56 8.30
CA THR A 123 13.98 -4.94 9.32
C THR A 123 13.38 -5.93 10.32
N PRO A 124 14.20 -6.68 11.09
CA PRO A 124 13.68 -7.55 12.15
C PRO A 124 12.80 -6.83 13.18
N GLU A 125 13.08 -5.55 13.44
CA GLU A 125 12.32 -4.71 14.37
C GLU A 125 10.90 -4.38 13.86
N ASP A 126 10.64 -4.56 12.57
CA ASP A 126 9.31 -4.40 11.99
C ASP A 126 8.37 -5.57 12.33
N LEU A 127 8.92 -6.75 12.66
CA LEU A 127 8.13 -7.98 12.87
C LEU A 127 7.12 -7.86 14.02
N PRO A 128 7.48 -7.39 15.23
CA PRO A 128 6.52 -7.25 16.32
C PRO A 128 5.35 -6.33 15.96
N LYS A 129 5.60 -5.29 15.15
CA LYS A 129 4.56 -4.38 14.66
C LYS A 129 3.64 -5.08 13.67
N ALA A 130 4.19 -5.87 12.75
CA ALA A 130 3.41 -6.65 11.80
C ALA A 130 2.55 -7.72 12.51
N GLU A 131 3.11 -8.45 13.47
CA GLU A 131 2.39 -9.44 14.28
C GLU A 131 1.21 -8.82 15.03
N ARG A 132 1.42 -7.63 15.62
CA ARG A 132 0.32 -6.90 16.28
C ARG A 132 -0.80 -6.54 15.31
N TYR A 133 -0.49 -6.09 14.10
CA TYR A 133 -1.50 -5.80 13.09
C TYR A 133 -2.25 -7.06 12.66
N LEU A 134 -1.56 -8.18 12.49
CA LEU A 134 -2.19 -9.47 12.17
C LEU A 134 -3.18 -9.87 13.28
N ALA A 135 -2.77 -9.80 14.55
CA ALA A 135 -3.63 -10.12 15.68
C ALA A 135 -4.85 -9.17 15.81
N GLU A 136 -4.72 -7.91 15.39
CA GLU A 136 -5.85 -6.99 15.28
C GLU A 136 -6.81 -7.36 14.17
N LEU A 137 -6.31 -7.77 13.00
CA LEU A 137 -7.13 -8.21 11.87
C LEU A 137 -7.90 -9.48 12.22
N ASP A 138 -7.24 -10.45 12.85
CA ASP A 138 -7.87 -11.70 13.29
C ASP A 138 -9.01 -11.44 14.28
N ARG A 139 -8.80 -10.51 15.23
CA ARG A 139 -9.88 -10.11 16.17
C ARG A 139 -11.06 -9.44 15.49
N ARG A 140 -10.82 -8.63 14.45
CA ARG A 140 -11.90 -7.96 13.69
C ARG A 140 -12.67 -8.96 12.81
N ASN A 141 -11.97 -9.95 12.28
CA ASN A 141 -12.54 -10.98 11.41
C ASN A 141 -13.09 -12.19 12.18
N ALA A 142 -12.86 -12.26 13.50
CA ALA A 142 -13.43 -13.30 14.33
C ALA A 142 -14.97 -13.24 14.26
N PRO A 143 -15.66 -14.37 14.02
CA PRO A 143 -17.12 -14.39 14.06
C PRO A 143 -17.58 -13.93 15.44
N LEU A 144 -18.55 -13.01 15.47
CA LEU A 144 -19.17 -12.52 16.71
C LEU A 144 -19.63 -13.73 17.52
N ARG A 145 -18.91 -14.08 18.58
CA ARG A 145 -19.38 -15.04 19.57
C ARG A 145 -20.46 -14.35 20.38
N SER A 146 -21.71 -14.47 19.95
CA SER A 146 -22.87 -14.12 20.77
C SER A 146 -22.91 -15.04 21.99
N PHE A 147 -22.24 -14.66 23.08
CA PHE A 147 -22.46 -15.29 24.37
C PHE A 147 -23.76 -14.73 24.96
N LEU A 148 -24.90 -15.33 24.60
CA LEU A 148 -26.08 -15.33 25.46
C LEU A 148 -25.80 -16.38 26.55
N ALA A 149 -25.32 -15.93 27.71
CA ALA A 149 -25.34 -16.74 28.91
C ALA A 149 -26.78 -16.76 29.43
N PHE A 150 -27.55 -17.80 29.09
CA PHE A 150 -28.78 -18.11 29.82
C PHE A 150 -28.35 -18.79 31.12
N ASP A 151 -28.51 -18.06 32.23
CA ASP A 151 -28.33 -18.56 33.58
C ASP A 151 -29.47 -19.55 33.88
N ALA A 152 -29.18 -20.84 33.87
CA ALA A 152 -30.13 -21.90 34.19
C ALA A 152 -29.66 -22.64 35.45
N ALA A 153 -29.90 -22.02 36.61
CA ALA A 153 -29.91 -22.70 37.90
C ALA A 153 -30.85 -22.00 38.91
N LEU A 154 -32.10 -21.79 38.50
CA LEU A 154 -33.24 -21.62 39.40
C LEU A 154 -34.28 -22.69 39.05
N ASP A 155 -33.99 -23.96 39.36
CA ASP A 155 -35.06 -24.91 39.67
C ASP A 155 -34.54 -26.14 40.43
N SER A 156 -34.42 -25.99 41.74
CA SER A 156 -34.41 -27.11 42.68
C SER A 156 -35.02 -26.67 44.01
N ARG A 157 -36.27 -26.18 43.94
CA ARG A 157 -37.20 -26.14 45.07
C ARG A 157 -38.61 -26.47 44.59
N ARG A 158 -38.97 -27.76 44.73
CA ARG A 158 -40.30 -28.42 44.68
C ARG A 158 -40.02 -29.82 44.10
N GLU A 159 -40.31 -30.95 44.73
CA GLU A 159 -41.33 -31.34 45.70
C GLU A 159 -40.84 -32.60 46.45
N LEU A 160 -41.22 -32.67 47.73
CA LEU A 160 -41.51 -33.84 48.59
C LEU A 160 -40.57 -35.06 48.54
#